data_AF-A0A6P0IUV0-F1
#
_entry.id   AF-A0A6P0IUV0-F1
#
_cell.length_a   1.000
_cell.length_b   1.000
_cell.length_c   1.000
_cell.angle_alpha   90.00
_cell.angle_beta   90.00
_cell.angle_gamma   90.00
#
_symmetry.space_group_name_H-M   'P 1'
#
loop_
_entity.id
_entity.type
_entity.pdbx_description
1 polymer ?
#
loop_
_entity_poly.entity_id
_entity_poly.type
_entity_poly.pdbx_seq_one_letter_code
_entity_poly.pdbx_strand_id
1 'polypeptide(L)'
;IALLKPQTIIIDWQLPTREGYEMTQWLRQSSTTGGVKILALTIPSLPKVEQQEMMEVVDDYLYKPIEPMDLLYRVMALVESYSAAL
;
A
#
# COMPACT_ATOMS: atom_id res chain seq x y z
N ILE A 1 -14.67 -1.24 4.94
CA ILE A 1 -13.52 -1.91 4.29
C ILE A 1 -13.57 -3.42 4.52
N ALA A 2 -13.62 -3.91 5.76
CA ALA A 2 -13.68 -5.35 6.06
C ALA A 2 -14.77 -6.12 5.29
N LEU A 3 -15.98 -5.54 5.17
CA LEU A 3 -17.09 -6.14 4.42
C LEU A 3 -16.83 -6.29 2.91
N LEU A 4 -15.87 -5.53 2.34
CA LEU A 4 -15.50 -5.59 0.93
C LEU A 4 -14.50 -6.71 0.64
N LYS A 5 -13.82 -7.26 1.67
CA LYS A 5 -12.78 -8.29 1.55
C LYS A 5 -11.76 -7.99 0.44
N PRO A 6 -11.08 -6.83 0.48
CA PRO A 6 -10.11 -6.47 -0.55
C PRO A 6 -8.91 -7.42 -0.53
N GLN A 7 -8.38 -7.75 -1.71
CA GLN A 7 -7.13 -8.49 -1.86
C GLN A 7 -5.92 -7.54 -1.76
N THR A 8 -6.11 -6.30 -2.17
CA THR A 8 -5.10 -5.25 -2.12
C THR A 8 -5.76 -3.91 -1.81
N ILE A 9 -5.04 -3.06 -1.09
CA ILE A 9 -5.39 -1.67 -0.80
C ILE A 9 -4.34 -0.78 -1.46
N ILE A 10 -4.81 0.22 -2.19
CA ILE A 10 -3.96 1.30 -2.72
C ILE A 10 -4.16 2.50 -1.80
N ILE A 11 -3.07 3.05 -1.27
CA ILE A 11 -3.11 4.19 -0.36
C ILE A 11 -2.30 5.36 -0.92
N ASP A 12 -2.85 6.57 -0.85
CA ASP A 12 -2.07 7.78 -1.05
C ASP A 12 -1.23 8.05 0.21
N TRP A 13 0.09 8.18 0.06
CA TRP A 13 0.98 8.45 1.19
C TRP A 13 0.94 9.91 1.65
N GLN A 14 0.62 10.85 0.74
CA GLN A 14 0.53 12.29 1.02
C GLN A 14 -0.92 12.72 1.32
N LEU A 15 -1.62 12.01 2.19
CA LEU A 15 -2.97 12.40 2.61
C LEU A 15 -2.94 13.72 3.41
N PRO A 16 -3.79 14.70 3.07
CA PRO A 16 -3.94 15.88 3.91
C PRO A 16 -4.56 15.46 5.24
N THR A 17 -4.00 15.90 6.37
CA THR A 17 -4.45 15.70 7.77
C THR A 17 -4.22 14.34 8.42
N ARG A 18 -3.78 13.30 7.70
CA ARG A 18 -3.31 12.03 8.28
C ARG A 18 -2.13 11.52 7.51
N GLU A 19 -1.04 11.19 8.18
CA GLU A 19 0.12 10.63 7.52
C GLU A 19 -0.20 9.21 7.04
N GLY A 20 0.26 8.83 5.83
CA GLY A 20 0.05 7.49 5.27
C GLY A 20 0.48 6.37 6.23
N TYR A 21 1.45 6.67 7.10
CA TYR A 21 1.90 5.79 8.17
C TYR A 21 0.80 5.43 9.17
N GLU A 22 0.10 6.41 9.75
CA GLU A 22 -0.95 6.17 10.75
C GLU A 22 -2.10 5.33 10.18
N MET A 23 -2.51 5.63 8.95
CA MET A 23 -3.56 4.88 8.26
C MET A 23 -3.12 3.43 8.01
N THR A 24 -1.87 3.23 7.60
CA THR A 24 -1.32 1.90 7.36
C THR A 24 -1.22 1.11 8.67
N GLN A 25 -0.75 1.73 9.75
CA GLN A 25 -0.73 1.12 11.09
C GLN A 25 -2.13 0.69 11.53
N TRP A 26 -3.14 1.55 11.36
CA TRP A 26 -4.52 1.21 11.69
C TRP A 26 -5.03 0.01 10.89
N LEU A 27 -4.73 -0.06 9.58
CA LEU A 27 -5.09 -1.21 8.74
C LEU A 27 -4.40 -2.50 9.19
N ARG A 28 -3.12 -2.41 9.58
CA ARG A 28 -2.30 -3.55 10.04
C ARG A 28 -2.76 -4.12 11.37
N GLN A 29 -3.23 -3.28 12.29
CA GLN A 29 -3.72 -3.70 13.61
C GLN A 29 -5.10 -4.37 13.58
N SER A 30 -5.86 -4.21 12.49
CA SER A 30 -7.19 -4.81 12.34
C SER A 30 -7.09 -6.28 11.94
N SER A 31 -7.81 -7.15 12.65
CA SER A 31 -7.88 -8.60 12.36
C SER A 31 -8.44 -8.93 10.98
N THR A 32 -9.17 -8.00 10.36
CA THR A 32 -9.83 -8.20 9.06
C THR A 32 -9.04 -7.63 7.88
N THR A 33 -8.09 -6.73 8.14
CA THR A 33 -7.31 -6.04 7.09
C THR A 33 -5.80 -6.21 7.26
N GLY A 34 -5.33 -6.76 8.38
CA GLY A 34 -3.90 -6.80 8.70
C GLY A 34 -3.05 -7.56 7.70
N GLY A 35 -3.61 -8.62 7.10
CA GLY A 35 -2.97 -9.41 6.05
C GLY A 35 -3.20 -8.92 4.61
N VAL A 36 -4.00 -7.86 4.41
CA VAL A 36 -4.27 -7.34 3.06
C VAL A 36 -3.02 -6.64 2.53
N LYS A 37 -2.70 -6.87 1.25
CA LYS A 37 -1.55 -6.24 0.60
C LYS A 37 -1.75 -4.75 0.42
N ILE A 38 -0.73 -3.94 0.67
CA ILE A 38 -0.79 -2.48 0.61
C ILE A 38 0.21 -1.95 -0.41
N LEU A 39 -0.29 -1.25 -1.44
CA LEU A 39 0.50 -0.47 -2.40
C LEU A 39 0.40 1.01 -2.04
N ALA A 40 1.53 1.64 -1.70
CA ALA A 40 1.58 3.08 -1.46
C ALA A 40 1.83 3.88 -2.74
N LEU A 41 1.11 5.00 -2.90
CA LEU A 41 1.36 6.00 -3.93
C LEU A 41 2.08 7.18 -3.29
N THR A 42 3.31 7.47 -3.69
CA THR A 42 4.18 8.41 -2.98
C THR A 42 4.92 9.38 -3.92
N ILE A 43 5.68 10.33 -3.36
CA ILE A 43 6.54 11.26 -4.11
C ILE A 43 8.03 10.92 -3.88
N PRO A 44 8.92 11.20 -4.85
CA PRO A 44 10.33 10.89 -4.73
C PRO A 44 11.08 11.72 -3.69
N SER A 45 10.47 12.77 -3.14
CA SER A 45 11.10 13.74 -2.24
C SER A 45 10.80 13.50 -0.76
N LEU A 46 10.41 12.28 -0.36
CA LEU A 46 10.28 11.97 1.06
C LEU A 46 11.65 12.04 1.76
N PRO A 47 11.71 12.52 3.01
CA PRO A 47 12.88 12.34 3.87
C PRO A 47 13.26 10.85 3.93
N LYS A 48 14.57 10.56 3.95
CA LYS A 48 15.08 9.19 3.95
C LYS A 48 14.50 8.33 5.09
N VAL A 49 14.33 8.92 6.27
CA VAL A 49 13.74 8.24 7.43
C VAL A 49 12.29 7.85 7.14
N GLU A 50 11.48 8.79 6.65
CA GLU A 50 10.08 8.53 6.29
C GLU A 50 9.96 7.49 5.18
N GLN A 51 10.87 7.52 4.20
CA GLN A 51 10.93 6.52 3.14
C GLN A 51 11.20 5.11 3.71
N GLN A 52 12.12 4.99 4.68
CA GLN A 52 12.41 3.71 5.34
C GLN A 52 11.20 3.22 6.14
N GLU A 53 10.59 4.09 6.95
CA GLU A 53 9.40 3.77 7.73
C GLU A 53 8.21 3.34 6.84
N MET A 54 8.01 4.01 5.71
CA MET A 54 7.01 3.60 4.71
C MET A 54 7.27 2.17 4.23
N MET A 55 8.51 1.87 3.83
CA MET A 55 8.89 0.56 3.29
C MET A 55 8.76 -0.58 4.31
N GLU A 56 8.73 -0.29 5.61
CA GLU A 56 8.51 -1.30 6.66
C GLU A 56 7.03 -1.69 6.82
N VAL A 57 6.10 -0.83 6.39
CA VAL A 57 4.66 -1.01 6.68
C VAL A 57 3.82 -1.31 5.43
N VAL A 58 4.36 -1.07 4.23
CA VAL A 58 3.71 -1.33 2.94
C VAL A 58 4.34 -2.54 2.24
N ASP A 59 3.59 -3.19 1.35
CA ASP A 59 4.09 -4.33 0.58
C ASP A 59 4.80 -3.89 -0.71
N ASP A 60 4.39 -2.77 -1.28
CA ASP A 60 5.04 -2.14 -2.44
C ASP A 60 4.72 -0.63 -2.48
N TYR A 61 5.41 0.11 -3.34
CA TYR A 61 5.15 1.53 -3.57
C TYR A 61 5.34 1.93 -5.04
N LEU A 62 4.66 2.99 -5.46
CA LEU A 62 4.78 3.61 -6.77
C LEU A 62 4.90 5.13 -6.63
N TYR A 63 5.88 5.72 -7.33
CA TYR A 63 6.04 7.17 -7.35
C TYR A 63 5.01 7.83 -8.26
N LYS A 64 4.53 9.00 -7.84
CA LYS A 64 3.75 9.93 -8.65
C LYS A 64 4.69 10.75 -9.56
N PRO A 65 4.28 11.12 -10.79
CA PRO A 65 2.99 10.82 -11.42
C PRO A 65 2.85 9.34 -11.79
N ILE A 66 1.64 8.80 -11.62
CA ILE A 66 1.35 7.39 -11.82
C ILE A 66 1.21 7.10 -13.31
N GLU A 67 2.00 6.15 -13.81
CA GLU A 67 1.77 5.54 -15.12
C GLU A 67 0.72 4.39 -14.94
N PRO A 68 -0.38 4.37 -15.73
CA PRO A 68 -1.46 3.40 -15.52
C PRO A 68 -1.08 1.92 -15.64
N MET A 69 -0.19 1.57 -16.56
CA MET A 69 0.31 0.21 -16.74
C MET A 69 1.22 -0.22 -15.58
N ASP A 70 2.06 0.67 -15.04
CA ASP A 70 2.86 0.41 -13.86
C ASP A 70 1.98 0.13 -12.63
N LEU A 71 0.90 0.91 -12.46
CA LEU A 71 -0.08 0.67 -11.41
C LEU A 71 -0.75 -0.69 -11.58
N LEU A 72 -1.22 -1.00 -12.79
CA LEU A 72 -1.85 -2.28 -13.08
C LEU A 72 -0.91 -3.46 -12.80
N TYR A 73 0.34 -3.39 -13.26
CA TYR A 73 1.34 -4.43 -13.05
C TYR A 73 1.60 -4.69 -11.56
N ARG A 74 1.77 -3.62 -10.77
CA ARG A 74 2.01 -3.75 -9.32
C ARG A 74 0.81 -4.32 -8.59
N VAL A 75 -0.40 -3.88 -8.93
CA VAL A 75 -1.63 -4.44 -8.35
C VAL A 75 -1.77 -5.91 -8.70
N MET A 76 -1.55 -6.29 -9.96
CA MET A 76 -1.60 -7.69 -10.39
C MET A 76 -0.57 -8.53 -9.63
N ALA A 77 0.67 -8.08 -9.48
CA ALA A 77 1.70 -8.79 -8.72
C ALA A 77 1.30 -9.01 -7.24
N LEU A 78 0.67 -8.02 -6.61
CA LEU A 78 0.19 -8.12 -5.22
C LEU A 78 -1.03 -9.03 -5.07
N VAL A 79 -1.86 -9.15 -6.10
CA VAL A 79 -3.02 -10.06 -6.11
C VAL A 79 -2.61 -11.50 -6.46
N GLU A 80 -1.75 -11.68 -7.47
CA GLU A 80 -1.34 -12.99 -8.01
C GLU A 80 -0.40 -13.76 -7.07
N SER A 81 0.34 -13.06 -6.22
CA SER A 81 1.14 -13.68 -5.15
C SER A 81 0.28 -14.46 -4.14
N TYR A 82 -1.06 -14.39 -4.24
CA TYR A 82 -2.02 -15.23 -3.53
C TYR A 82 -2.45 -16.51 -4.31
N SER A 83 -2.34 -16.51 -5.63
CA SER A 83 -2.87 -17.58 -6.53
C SER A 83 -1.89 -18.73 -6.77
N ALA A 84 -0.60 -18.53 -6.52
CA ALA A 84 0.42 -19.57 -6.67
C ALA A 84 0.50 -20.57 -5.49
N ALA A 85 -0.42 -20.47 -4.53
CA ALA A 85 -0.49 -21.31 -3.34
C ALA A 85 -1.72 -22.24 -3.30
N LEU A 86 -2.26 -22.62 -4.47
CA LEU A 86 -3.32 -23.63 -4.61
C LEU A 86 -2.82 -24.85 -5.40
#